data_AF-A0A1F6QU72-F1
#
_entry.id   AF-A0A1F6QU72-F1
#
_cell.length_a   1.000
_cell.length_b   1.000
_cell.length_c   1.000
_cell.angle_alpha   90.00
_cell.angle_beta   90.00
_cell.angle_gamma   90.00
#
_symmetry.space_group_name_H-M   'P 1'
#
loop_
_entity.id
_entity.type
_entity.pdbx_description
1 polymer ?
#
loop_
_entity_poly.entity_id
_entity_poly.type
_entity_poly.pdbx_seq_one_letter_code
_entity_poly.pdbx_strand_id
1 'polypeptide(L)'
;MKIKQFLKPDWRKIVLFVLMLLFVPIPISFQLLLPTPLGINIFAKNHSWIMFIYSLGFTSRISAYDELILISLPIIYYLFSCFIVWIYDKVKKKK
;
A
#
# COMPACT_ATOMS: atom_id res chain seq x y z
N MET A 1 8.26 18.18 -16.19
CA MET A 1 8.17 18.64 -14.79
C MET A 1 9.52 18.38 -14.14
N LYS A 2 10.05 19.31 -13.36
CA LYS A 2 11.28 19.05 -12.57
C LYS A 2 10.92 18.11 -11.40
N ILE A 3 11.83 17.23 -10.98
CA ILE A 3 11.62 16.26 -9.88
C ILE A 3 11.13 16.96 -8.60
N LYS A 4 11.65 18.16 -8.30
CA LYS A 4 11.20 19.00 -7.17
C LYS A 4 9.70 19.36 -7.22
N GLN A 5 9.13 19.54 -8.40
CA GLN A 5 7.69 19.83 -8.55
C GLN A 5 6.83 18.56 -8.46
N PHE A 6 7.39 17.40 -8.83
CA PHE A 6 6.71 16.12 -8.71
C PHE A 6 6.49 15.74 -7.25
N LEU A 7 7.52 15.91 -6.41
CA LEU A 7 7.50 15.62 -4.98
C LEU A 7 6.77 16.66 -4.12
N LYS A 8 6.40 17.81 -4.68
CA LYS A 8 5.72 18.86 -3.91
C LYS A 8 4.35 18.34 -3.43
N PRO A 9 4.04 18.45 -2.13
CA PRO A 9 2.76 18.00 -1.61
C PRO A 9 1.64 18.87 -2.20
N ASP A 10 0.69 18.21 -2.85
CA ASP A 10 -0.57 18.80 -3.34
C ASP A 10 -1.73 18.09 -2.65
N TRP A 11 -2.82 18.82 -2.37
CA TRP A 11 -4.01 18.26 -1.71
C TRP A 11 -4.53 16.99 -2.39
N ARG A 12 -4.47 16.90 -3.73
CA ARG A 12 -4.87 15.70 -4.49
C ARG A 12 -4.01 14.48 -4.16
N LYS A 13 -2.71 14.66 -3.99
CA LYS A 13 -1.76 13.59 -3.64
C LYS A 13 -1.98 13.15 -2.20
N ILE A 14 -2.21 14.11 -1.30
CA ILE A 14 -2.50 13.84 0.12
C ILE A 14 -3.80 13.04 0.27
N VAL A 15 -4.88 13.41 -0.41
CA VAL A 15 -6.14 12.66 -0.36
C VAL A 15 -5.94 11.24 -0.88
N LEU A 16 -5.26 11.06 -2.01
CA LEU A 16 -4.97 9.71 -2.54
C LEU A 16 -4.11 8.88 -1.58
N PHE A 17 -3.11 9.50 -0.96
CA PHE A 17 -2.28 8.87 0.05
C PHE A 17 -3.10 8.42 1.25
N VAL A 18 -3.94 9.29 1.82
CA VAL A 18 -4.82 8.95 2.95
C VAL A 18 -5.82 7.86 2.56
N LEU A 19 -6.37 7.91 1.36
CA LEU A 19 -7.31 6.90 0.86
C LEU A 19 -6.61 5.54 0.73
N MET A 20 -5.44 5.48 0.10
CA MET A 20 -4.64 4.24 0.06
C MET A 20 -4.26 3.75 1.45
N LEU A 21 -3.87 4.64 2.35
CA LEU A 21 -3.51 4.31 3.72
C LEU A 21 -4.69 3.82 4.55
N LEU A 22 -5.93 4.25 4.25
CA LEU A 22 -7.12 3.75 4.94
C LEU A 22 -7.58 2.40 4.37
N PHE A 23 -7.54 2.20 3.06
CA PHE A 23 -8.11 0.99 2.44
C PHE A 23 -7.17 -0.22 2.45
N VAL A 24 -5.85 -0.03 2.48
CA VAL A 24 -4.89 -1.15 2.41
C VAL A 24 -4.61 -1.87 3.74
N PRO A 25 -4.57 -1.24 4.93
CA PRO A 25 -4.27 -1.95 6.18
C PRO A 25 -5.48 -2.67 6.79
N ILE A 26 -6.72 -2.28 6.46
CA ILE A 26 -7.95 -2.95 6.93
C ILE A 26 -7.88 -4.49 6.79
N PRO A 27 -7.47 -5.04 5.62
CA PRO A 27 -7.36 -6.48 5.48
C PRO A 27 -6.19 -7.13 6.25
N ILE A 28 -5.11 -6.37 6.50
CA ILE A 28 -3.92 -6.84 7.24
C ILE A 28 -4.25 -6.99 8.74
N SER A 29 -4.96 -6.00 9.31
CA SER A 29 -5.40 -6.04 10.70
C SER A 29 -6.38 -7.19 10.99
N PHE A 30 -7.20 -7.55 9.99
CA PHE A 30 -8.15 -8.67 10.09
C PHE A 30 -7.44 -10.04 10.17
N GLN A 31 -6.30 -10.21 9.51
CA GLN A 31 -5.47 -11.43 9.62
C GLN A 31 -4.83 -11.57 11.01
N LEU A 32 -4.37 -10.46 11.61
CA LEU A 32 -3.78 -10.47 12.95
C LEU A 32 -4.79 -10.84 14.05
N LEU A 33 -6.06 -10.50 13.86
CA LEU A 33 -7.12 -10.76 14.85
C LEU A 33 -7.66 -12.20 14.82
N LEU A 34 -7.49 -12.92 13.70
CA LEU A 34 -7.99 -14.29 13.49
C LEU A 34 -6.81 -15.25 13.23
N PRO A 35 -6.11 -15.73 14.27
CA PRO A 35 -4.96 -16.64 14.14
C PRO A 35 -5.40 -18.09 13.85
N THR A 36 -6.44 -18.29 13.05
CA THR A 36 -6.96 -19.63 12.73
C THR A 36 -6.69 -19.99 11.27
N PRO A 37 -6.41 -21.26 10.96
CA PRO A 37 -6.25 -21.73 9.58
C PRO A 37 -7.49 -21.47 8.70
N LEU A 38 -8.66 -21.26 9.31
CA LEU A 38 -9.89 -20.83 8.65
C LEU A 38 -9.82 -19.38 8.14
N GLY A 39 -9.25 -18.45 8.92
CA GLY A 39 -9.09 -17.04 8.52
C GLY A 39 -8.20 -16.88 7.29
N ILE A 40 -7.11 -17.65 7.23
CA ILE A 40 -6.17 -17.68 6.10
C ILE A 40 -6.87 -18.19 4.83
N ASN A 41 -7.66 -19.26 4.93
CA ASN A 41 -8.38 -19.84 3.79
C ASN A 41 -9.48 -18.93 3.22
N ILE A 42 -10.21 -18.21 4.06
CA ILE A 42 -11.24 -17.25 3.62
C ILE A 42 -10.58 -16.04 2.94
N PHE A 43 -9.43 -15.59 3.47
CA PHE A 43 -8.72 -14.44 2.92
C PHE A 43 -8.00 -14.75 1.61
N ALA A 44 -7.32 -15.89 1.51
CA ALA A 44 -6.66 -16.35 0.28
C ALA A 44 -7.66 -16.57 -0.88
N LYS A 45 -8.92 -16.91 -0.55
CA LYS A 45 -9.99 -17.09 -1.53
C LYS A 45 -10.56 -15.77 -2.03
N ASN A 46 -10.53 -14.71 -1.21
CA ASN A 46 -11.16 -13.42 -1.51
C ASN A 46 -10.18 -12.32 -1.93
N HIS A 47 -8.90 -12.41 -1.61
CA HIS A 47 -7.91 -11.37 -1.92
C HIS A 47 -6.65 -11.95 -2.55
N SER A 48 -6.14 -11.17 -3.52
CA SER A 48 -5.10 -11.51 -4.49
C SER A 48 -3.85 -12.17 -3.88
N TRP A 49 -3.14 -12.93 -4.73
CA TRP A 49 -1.87 -13.63 -4.46
C TRP A 49 -0.83 -12.81 -3.67
N ILE A 50 -0.89 -11.49 -3.76
CA ILE A 50 -0.03 -10.55 -3.03
C ILE A 50 -0.21 -10.72 -1.51
N MET A 51 -1.44 -10.82 -1.01
CA MET A 51 -1.73 -10.98 0.42
C MET A 51 -1.30 -12.34 0.96
N PHE A 52 -1.29 -13.38 0.12
CA PHE A 52 -0.80 -14.71 0.47
C PHE A 52 0.73 -14.73 0.66
N ILE A 53 1.47 -14.05 -0.21
CA ILE A 53 2.93 -13.90 -0.09
C ILE A 53 3.30 -13.16 1.21
N TYR A 54 2.57 -12.10 1.56
CA TYR A 54 2.77 -11.38 2.83
C TYR A 54 2.45 -12.23 4.07
N SER A 55 1.38 -13.02 4.03
CA SER A 55 1.02 -13.94 5.12
C SER A 55 2.05 -15.04 5.35
N LEU A 56 2.69 -15.56 4.30
CA LEU A 56 3.74 -16.56 4.41
C LEU A 56 5.04 -15.98 4.97
N GLY A 57 5.38 -14.73 4.62
CA GLY A 57 6.57 -14.04 5.16
C GLY A 57 6.44 -13.68 6.65
N PHE A 58 5.23 -13.32 7.11
CA PHE A 58 5.01 -12.81 8.47
C PHE A 58 5.03 -13.90 9.57
N THR A 59 4.81 -15.17 9.22
CA THR A 59 4.85 -16.27 10.22
C THR A 59 6.27 -16.71 10.57
N SER A 60 7.28 -16.31 9.78
CA SER A 60 8.68 -16.64 10.01
C SER A 60 9.47 -15.47 10.58
N ARG A 61 9.49 -15.35 11.92
CA ARG A 61 10.38 -14.49 12.73
C ARG A 61 10.40 -12.99 12.38
N ILE A 62 9.89 -12.18 13.30
CA ILE A 62 10.06 -10.73 13.30
C ILE A 62 11.56 -10.42 13.22
N SER A 63 11.97 -9.87 12.10
CA SER A 63 13.35 -9.65 11.69
C SER A 63 13.56 -8.15 11.47
N ALA A 64 14.81 -7.66 11.54
CA ALA A 64 15.13 -6.26 11.27
C ALA A 64 14.61 -5.75 9.90
N TYR A 65 14.25 -6.66 8.99
CA TYR A 65 13.58 -6.35 7.73
C TYR A 65 12.14 -5.82 7.89
N ASP A 66 11.40 -6.19 8.95
CA ASP A 66 10.02 -5.75 9.16
C ASP A 66 9.93 -4.25 9.51
N GLU A 67 10.89 -3.73 10.28
CA GLU A 67 10.96 -2.29 10.58
C GLU A 67 11.30 -1.46 9.33
N LEU A 68 12.20 -1.97 8.49
CA LEU A 68 12.54 -1.38 7.18
C LEU A 68 11.34 -1.36 6.24
N ILE A 69 10.53 -2.43 6.25
CA ILE A 69 9.29 -2.52 5.48
C ILE A 69 8.27 -1.49 5.99
N LEU A 70 8.12 -1.36 7.31
CA LEU A 70 7.17 -0.42 7.92
C LEU A 70 7.51 1.05 7.57
N ILE A 71 8.80 1.39 7.52
CA ILE A 71 9.26 2.75 7.16
C ILE A 71 9.19 2.99 5.63
N SER A 72 9.46 1.95 4.82
CA SER A 72 9.48 2.09 3.35
C SER A 72 8.08 2.11 2.72
N LEU A 73 7.10 1.40 3.29
CA LEU A 73 5.69 1.39 2.85
C LEU A 73 5.09 2.80 2.67
N PRO A 74 5.10 3.71 3.66
CA PRO A 74 4.51 5.04 3.49
C PRO A 74 5.23 5.87 2.42
N ILE A 75 6.54 5.70 2.25
CA ILE A 75 7.30 6.36 1.17
C ILE A 75 6.83 5.86 -0.20
N ILE A 76 6.66 4.54 -0.34
CA ILE A 76 6.17 3.92 -1.57
C ILE A 76 4.76 4.41 -1.89
N TYR A 77 3.84 4.42 -0.92
CA TYR A 77 2.48 4.95 -1.11
C TYR A 77 2.48 6.41 -1.53
N TYR A 78 3.34 7.23 -0.93
CA TYR A 78 3.44 8.64 -1.30
C TYR A 78 3.90 8.81 -2.75
N LEU A 79 4.95 8.09 -3.17
CA LEU A 79 5.44 8.09 -4.55
C LEU A 79 4.36 7.60 -5.53
N PHE A 80 3.61 6.57 -5.15
CA PHE A 80 2.52 6.05 -5.95
C PHE A 80 1.38 7.09 -6.12
N SER A 81 1.02 7.81 -5.06
CA SER A 81 0.05 8.91 -5.14
C SER A 81 0.52 10.00 -6.11
N CYS A 82 1.82 10.35 -6.08
CA CYS A 82 2.41 11.33 -6.98
C CYS A 82 2.34 10.86 -8.44
N PHE A 83 2.60 9.57 -8.67
CA PHE A 83 2.55 8.94 -9.98
C PHE A 83 1.13 8.94 -10.57
N ILE A 84 0.12 8.60 -9.78
CA ILE A 84 -1.30 8.64 -10.20
C ILE A 84 -1.69 10.05 -10.65
N VAL A 85 -1.38 11.06 -9.84
CA VAL A 85 -1.69 12.47 -10.19
C VAL A 85 -0.98 12.89 -11.47
N TRP A 86 0.28 12.48 -11.64
CA TRP A 86 1.03 12.76 -12.86
C TRP A 86 0.42 12.12 -14.11
N ILE A 87 0.00 10.85 -14.03
CA ILE A 87 -0.72 10.18 -15.12
C ILE A 87 -2.01 10.95 -15.42
N TYR A 88 -2.79 11.29 -14.39
CA TYR A 88 -4.05 12.01 -14.56
C TYR A 88 -3.85 13.34 -15.30
N ASP A 89 -2.86 14.15 -14.89
CA ASP A 89 -2.55 15.42 -15.55
C ASP A 89 -2.07 15.22 -17.00
N LYS A 90 -1.33 14.14 -17.28
CA LYS A 90 -0.88 13.78 -18.64
C LYS A 90 -2.02 13.36 -19.55
N VAL A 91 -2.95 12.56 -19.04
CA VAL A 91 -4.15 12.13 -19.79
C VAL A 91 -5.07 13.32 -20.03
N LYS A 92 -5.29 14.16 -19.01
CA LYS A 92 -6.15 15.34 -19.11
C LYS A 92 -5.62 16.36 -20.14
N LYS A 93 -4.31 16.53 -20.27
CA LYS A 93 -3.70 17.45 -21.26
C LYS A 93 -3.72 16.91 -22.70
N LYS A 94 -3.98 15.62 -22.89
CA LYS A 94 -4.10 14.99 -24.21
C LYS A 94 -5.55 14.97 -24.73
N LYS A 95 -6.53 15.21 -23.86
CA LYS A 95 -7.91 15.52 -24.22
C LYS A 95 -8.09 17.03 -24.31
#